data_AF-A0A521WN80-F1
#
_entry.id   AF-A0A521WN80-F1
#
_cell.length_a   1.000
_cell.length_b   1.000
_cell.length_c   1.000
_cell.angle_alpha   90.00
_cell.angle_beta   90.00
_cell.angle_gamma   90.00
#
_symmetry.space_group_name_H-M   'P 1'
#
loop_
_entity.id
_entity.type
_entity.pdbx_description
1 polymer ?
#
loop_
_entity_poly.entity_id
_entity_poly.type
_entity_poly.pdbx_seq_one_letter_code
_entity_poly.pdbx_strand_id
1 'polypeptide(L)'
;GEQGLDFDALLQRIHPAASRVKKLAEETPSAFVAFDVLADGKRDLRATPFGERRQLLESALAGIEPPAFLTPATRDRVEAIDWFERFEGAGLDGVVAKRIDEPYQPGVRSMVKIKHLRTVDCVVGGFRWNRGEEGRSVGSLLLGLYDGNGVLHHVGHTSSFKANEKRELVATLRPYVTEEDADGFGLGRTPGGPSRWTQGRDLSWVRVRPELVCEVTFDHLQGDRFRHAATFRRWRPDKPPYACTFDQIAVTVPFELRHIFAGVR
;
A
#
# COMPACT_ATOMS: atom_id res chain seq x y z
N GLY A 1 17.84 -0.52 -3.52
CA GLY A 1 19.20 -0.64 -2.95
C GLY A 1 19.49 -2.08 -2.62
N GLU A 2 20.52 -2.35 -1.79
CA GLU A 2 20.84 -3.71 -1.33
C GLU A 2 19.71 -4.38 -0.52
N GLN A 3 18.81 -3.57 0.02
CA GLN A 3 17.64 -3.97 0.83
C GLN A 3 16.32 -3.97 0.03
N GLY A 4 16.36 -3.78 -1.29
CA GLY A 4 15.16 -3.73 -2.14
C GLY A 4 14.62 -2.32 -2.43
N LEU A 5 13.32 -2.23 -2.73
CA LEU A 5 12.61 -0.98 -3.04
C LEU A 5 12.21 -0.25 -1.76
N ASP A 6 12.58 1.03 -1.63
CA ASP A 6 12.25 1.86 -0.48
C ASP A 6 11.57 3.16 -0.94
N PHE A 7 10.25 3.18 -0.88
CA PHE A 7 9.47 4.35 -1.27
C PHE A 7 9.57 5.48 -0.24
N ASP A 8 9.78 5.17 1.05
CA ASP A 8 9.84 6.19 2.09
C ASP A 8 11.14 7.00 1.96
N ALA A 9 12.25 6.35 1.62
CA ALA A 9 13.49 7.02 1.24
C ALA A 9 13.31 7.94 0.01
N LEU A 10 12.50 7.55 -0.98
CA LEU A 10 12.16 8.42 -2.12
C LEU A 10 11.35 9.65 -1.67
N LEU A 11 10.36 9.47 -0.79
CA LEU A 11 9.53 10.57 -0.29
C LEU A 11 10.32 11.67 0.44
N GLN A 12 11.47 11.34 1.04
CA GLN A 12 12.34 12.34 1.69
C GLN A 12 12.88 13.41 0.72
N ARG A 13 12.76 13.19 -0.60
CA ARG A 13 13.17 14.12 -1.66
C ARG A 13 12.07 15.05 -2.16
N ILE A 14 10.85 14.94 -1.63
CA ILE A 14 9.72 15.82 -2.03
C ILE A 14 9.72 17.09 -1.16
N HIS A 15 9.97 18.24 -1.79
CA HIS A 15 10.09 19.58 -1.17
C HIS A 15 11.24 19.86 -0.15
N PRO A 16 12.39 19.16 -0.13
CA PRO A 16 13.52 19.60 0.69
C PRO A 16 14.35 20.68 -0.04
N ALA A 17 15.24 21.34 0.70
CA ALA A 17 16.23 22.24 0.11
C ALA A 17 17.14 21.49 -0.89
N ALA A 18 17.61 22.19 -1.94
CA ALA A 18 18.46 21.59 -2.98
C ALA A 18 19.72 20.89 -2.42
N SER A 19 20.31 21.44 -1.35
CA SER A 19 21.44 20.83 -0.63
C SER A 19 21.10 19.45 -0.05
N ARG A 20 19.88 19.29 0.49
CA ARG A 20 19.40 18.01 1.02
C ARG A 20 19.09 17.02 -0.09
N VAL A 21 18.55 17.47 -1.23
CA VAL A 21 18.38 16.60 -2.42
C VAL A 21 19.72 16.06 -2.88
N LYS A 22 20.73 16.92 -3.04
CA LYS A 22 22.08 16.54 -3.47
C LYS A 22 22.69 15.50 -2.53
N LYS A 23 22.67 15.78 -1.23
CA LYS A 23 23.12 14.85 -0.19
C LYS A 23 22.42 13.49 -0.28
N LEU A 24 21.09 13.48 -0.35
CA LEU A 24 20.33 12.22 -0.42
C LEU A 24 20.60 11.46 -1.72
N ALA A 25 20.83 12.14 -2.85
CA ALA A 25 21.15 11.48 -4.12
C ALA A 25 22.47 10.68 -4.04
N GLU A 26 23.45 11.16 -3.26
CA GLU A 26 24.71 10.46 -2.98
C GLU A 26 24.51 9.33 -1.96
N GLU A 27 23.79 9.59 -0.87
CA GLU A 27 23.63 8.62 0.24
C GLU A 27 22.67 7.46 -0.08
N THR A 28 21.62 7.70 -0.87
CA THR A 28 20.55 6.72 -1.12
C THR A 28 20.10 6.72 -2.59
N PRO A 29 20.99 6.45 -3.56
CA PRO A 29 20.70 6.68 -4.98
C PRO A 29 19.43 5.98 -5.46
N SER A 30 18.70 6.65 -6.36
CA SER A 30 17.48 6.14 -6.98
C SER A 30 17.74 5.62 -8.38
N ALA A 31 16.98 4.60 -8.78
CA ALA A 31 16.95 4.09 -10.15
C ALA A 31 15.72 4.60 -10.91
N PHE A 32 15.86 4.76 -12.23
CA PHE A 32 14.74 5.03 -13.13
C PHE A 32 14.36 3.76 -13.89
N VAL A 33 13.07 3.39 -13.90
CA VAL A 33 12.58 2.22 -14.63
C VAL A 33 11.53 2.67 -15.64
N ALA A 34 11.87 2.61 -16.93
CA ALA A 34 11.02 3.06 -18.02
C ALA A 34 9.99 1.99 -18.42
N PHE A 35 8.76 2.41 -18.75
CA PHE A 35 7.66 1.49 -19.09
C PHE A 35 6.79 1.90 -20.28
N ASP A 36 6.96 3.10 -20.81
CA ASP A 36 6.28 3.62 -21.99
C ASP A 36 7.09 4.78 -22.58
N VAL A 37 6.82 5.15 -23.83
CA VAL A 37 7.35 6.34 -24.50
C VAL A 37 6.19 7.11 -25.10
N LEU A 38 6.03 8.38 -24.70
CA LEU A 38 4.89 9.20 -25.10
C LEU A 38 5.24 10.22 -26.19
N ALA A 39 6.53 10.48 -26.39
CA ALA A 39 7.04 11.35 -27.43
C ALA A 39 8.46 10.96 -27.81
N ASP A 40 8.84 11.27 -29.05
CA ASP A 40 10.21 11.18 -29.56
C ASP A 40 10.57 12.53 -30.19
N GLY A 41 11.40 13.31 -29.50
CA GLY A 41 11.65 14.71 -29.84
C GLY A 41 10.36 15.53 -29.89
N LYS A 42 9.97 15.97 -31.10
CA LYS A 42 8.73 16.72 -31.34
C LYS A 42 7.54 15.85 -31.75
N ARG A 43 7.75 14.56 -32.00
CA ARG A 43 6.71 13.63 -32.42
C ARG A 43 5.91 13.19 -31.20
N ASP A 44 4.61 13.48 -31.20
CA ASP A 44 3.67 12.96 -30.21
C ASP A 44 3.32 11.51 -30.54
N LEU A 45 3.51 10.60 -29.59
CA LEU A 45 3.24 9.17 -29.73
C LEU A 45 1.99 8.74 -28.97
N ARG A 46 1.26 9.64 -28.30
CA ARG A 46 0.10 9.24 -27.47
C ARG A 46 -1.00 8.56 -28.27
N ALA A 47 -1.23 8.98 -29.51
CA ALA A 47 -2.19 8.34 -30.42
C ALA A 47 -1.66 7.03 -31.04
N THR A 48 -0.36 6.74 -30.91
CA THR A 48 0.26 5.52 -31.44
C THR A 48 -0.08 4.32 -30.53
N PRO A 49 -0.39 3.13 -31.07
CA PRO A 49 -0.64 1.92 -30.28
C PRO A 49 0.50 1.54 -29.33
N PHE A 50 0.19 0.96 -28.16
CA PHE A 50 1.20 0.61 -27.15
C PHE A 50 2.30 -0.33 -27.68
N GLY A 51 1.97 -1.28 -28.57
CA GLY A 51 2.97 -2.20 -29.14
C GLY A 51 4.08 -1.48 -29.90
N GLU A 52 3.73 -0.49 -30.72
CA GLU A 52 4.68 0.33 -31.45
C GLU A 52 5.47 1.24 -30.49
N ARG A 53 4.80 1.87 -29.51
CA ARG A 53 5.50 2.66 -28.48
C ARG A 53 6.50 1.81 -27.71
N ARG A 54 6.14 0.57 -27.35
CA ARG A 54 7.02 -0.34 -26.63
C ARG A 54 8.27 -0.68 -27.44
N GLN A 55 8.14 -0.96 -28.74
CA GLN A 55 9.29 -1.21 -29.62
C GLN A 55 10.21 0.01 -29.75
N LEU A 56 9.62 1.21 -29.88
CA LEU A 56 10.37 2.47 -29.90
C LEU A 56 11.14 2.68 -28.60
N LEU A 57 10.51 2.42 -27.45
CA LEU A 57 11.15 2.51 -26.14
C LEU A 57 12.31 1.51 -26.01
N GLU A 58 12.11 0.26 -26.42
CA GLU A 58 13.15 -0.78 -26.43
C GLU A 58 14.37 -0.36 -27.26
N SER A 59 14.12 0.19 -28.45
CA SER A 59 15.18 0.66 -29.33
C SER A 59 15.89 1.90 -28.76
N ALA A 60 15.15 2.85 -28.20
CA ALA A 60 15.71 4.07 -27.61
C ALA A 60 16.56 3.80 -26.36
N LEU A 61 16.29 2.69 -25.65
CA LEU A 61 17.03 2.28 -24.45
C LEU A 61 17.93 1.06 -24.70
N ALA A 62 18.21 0.74 -25.96
CA ALA A 62 19.14 -0.33 -26.29
C ALA A 62 20.54 0.00 -25.73
N GLY A 63 21.10 -0.92 -24.95
CA GLY A 63 22.38 -0.72 -24.28
C GLY A 63 22.34 0.22 -23.07
N ILE A 64 21.16 0.49 -22.51
CA ILE A 64 21.04 1.28 -21.27
C ILE A 64 21.76 0.60 -20.10
N GLU A 65 22.47 1.39 -19.32
CA GLU A 65 23.17 0.95 -18.11
C GLU A 65 22.54 1.53 -16.84
N PRO A 66 22.76 0.90 -15.67
CA PRO A 66 22.35 1.46 -14.39
C PRO A 66 22.78 2.93 -14.20
N PRO A 67 21.97 3.76 -13.52
CA PRO A 67 20.80 3.39 -12.73
C PRO A 67 19.48 3.49 -13.51
N ALA A 68 19.51 3.42 -14.84
CA ALA A 68 18.31 3.39 -15.67
C ALA A 68 18.05 1.99 -16.22
N PHE A 69 16.78 1.59 -16.25
CA PHE A 69 16.35 0.26 -16.62
C PHE A 69 15.09 0.30 -17.47
N LEU A 70 14.91 -0.72 -18.31
CA LEU A 70 13.66 -0.98 -19.00
C LEU A 70 12.85 -1.99 -18.20
N THR A 71 11.54 -1.74 -18.03
CA THR A 71 10.63 -2.75 -17.48
C THR A 71 10.61 -4.00 -18.37
N PRO A 72 10.68 -5.22 -17.81
CA PRO A 72 10.44 -6.42 -18.59
C PRO A 72 8.98 -6.46 -19.06
N ALA A 73 8.76 -7.04 -20.24
CA ALA A 73 7.43 -7.19 -20.82
C ALA A 73 7.34 -8.53 -21.55
N THR A 74 6.23 -9.24 -21.37
CA THR A 74 5.98 -10.53 -22.01
C THR A 74 4.57 -10.59 -22.58
N ARG A 75 4.39 -11.40 -23.62
CA ARG A 75 3.07 -11.82 -24.13
C ARG A 75 2.72 -13.24 -23.66
N ASP A 76 3.66 -13.95 -23.05
CA ASP A 76 3.44 -15.27 -22.51
C ASP A 76 2.72 -15.17 -21.16
N ARG A 77 1.56 -15.81 -21.08
CA ARG A 77 0.75 -15.84 -19.86
C ARG A 77 1.45 -16.59 -18.73
N VAL A 78 2.17 -17.68 -19.04
CA VAL A 78 2.85 -18.49 -18.03
C VAL A 78 3.95 -17.68 -17.37
N GLU A 79 4.75 -16.98 -18.17
CA GLU A 79 5.79 -16.07 -17.67
C GLU A 79 5.19 -14.90 -16.86
N ALA A 80 4.08 -14.31 -17.32
CA ALA A 80 3.40 -13.26 -16.56
C ALA A 80 2.87 -13.72 -15.20
N ILE A 81 2.38 -14.97 -15.10
CA ILE A 81 1.94 -15.58 -13.84
C ILE A 81 3.14 -15.82 -12.92
N ASP A 82 4.24 -16.34 -13.45
CA ASP A 82 5.48 -16.51 -12.69
C ASP A 82 5.98 -15.18 -12.12
N TRP A 83 6.01 -14.12 -12.93
CA TRP A 83 6.37 -12.78 -12.43
C TRP A 83 5.43 -12.28 -11.33
N PHE A 84 4.13 -12.53 -11.49
CA PHE A 84 3.13 -12.15 -10.49
C PHE A 84 3.39 -12.85 -9.15
N GLU A 85 3.59 -14.17 -9.14
CA GLU A 85 3.79 -14.95 -7.92
C GLU A 85 5.19 -14.73 -7.30
N ARG A 86 6.25 -14.85 -8.10
CA ARG A 86 7.64 -14.84 -7.64
C ARG A 86 8.05 -13.52 -7.02
N PHE A 87 7.58 -12.40 -7.59
CA PHE A 87 8.04 -11.07 -7.18
C PHE A 87 7.16 -10.39 -6.13
N GLU A 88 6.12 -11.07 -5.63
CA GLU A 88 5.31 -10.56 -4.52
C GLU A 88 6.17 -10.22 -3.28
N GLY A 89 7.14 -11.08 -2.98
CA GLY A 89 8.11 -10.87 -1.91
C GLY A 89 9.09 -9.73 -2.20
N ALA A 90 9.30 -9.39 -3.48
CA ALA A 90 10.26 -8.41 -3.99
C ALA A 90 9.95 -6.94 -3.75
N GLY A 91 8.88 -6.66 -3.01
CA GLY A 91 8.35 -5.32 -2.86
C GLY A 91 7.66 -4.81 -4.15
N LEU A 92 7.34 -5.72 -5.08
CA LEU A 92 6.49 -5.43 -6.24
C LEU A 92 5.05 -5.90 -5.95
N ASP A 93 4.08 -5.06 -6.29
CA ASP A 93 2.66 -5.32 -5.99
C ASP A 93 2.01 -6.38 -6.87
N GLY A 94 2.65 -6.71 -7.99
CA GLY A 94 2.10 -7.52 -9.06
C GLY A 94 2.47 -6.95 -10.43
N VAL A 95 1.60 -7.17 -11.42
CA VAL A 95 1.87 -6.87 -12.83
C VAL A 95 0.88 -5.85 -13.40
N VAL A 96 1.28 -5.17 -14.47
CA VAL A 96 0.41 -4.24 -15.22
C VAL A 96 0.14 -4.84 -16.60
N ALA A 97 -1.11 -5.18 -16.87
CA ALA A 97 -1.56 -5.60 -18.18
C ALA A 97 -2.01 -4.39 -18.99
N LYS A 98 -1.53 -4.30 -20.24
CA LYS A 98 -1.85 -3.23 -21.20
C LYS A 98 -2.30 -3.87 -22.50
N ARG A 99 -3.36 -3.33 -23.11
CA ARG A 99 -3.72 -3.72 -24.48
C ARG A 99 -2.69 -3.16 -25.45
N ILE A 100 -2.31 -3.97 -26.44
CA ILE A 100 -1.21 -3.66 -27.35
C ILE A 100 -1.60 -2.66 -28.44
N ASP A 101 -2.87 -2.69 -28.81
CA ASP A 101 -3.50 -1.91 -29.86
C ASP A 101 -4.06 -0.57 -29.35
N GLU A 102 -4.01 -0.32 -28.04
CA GLU A 102 -4.57 0.89 -27.45
C GLU A 102 -3.59 2.09 -27.48
N PRO A 103 -4.10 3.30 -27.79
CA PRO A 103 -3.35 4.54 -27.60
C PRO A 103 -3.19 4.85 -26.11
N TYR A 104 -2.25 5.74 -25.80
CA TYR A 104 -2.14 6.31 -24.47
C TYR A 104 -3.27 7.33 -24.24
N GLN A 105 -4.05 7.15 -23.19
CA GLN A 105 -5.20 7.99 -22.87
C GLN A 105 -4.96 8.76 -21.57
N PRO A 106 -4.52 10.02 -21.62
CA PRO A 106 -4.28 10.82 -20.42
C PRO A 106 -5.53 10.92 -19.54
N GLY A 107 -5.37 10.67 -18.24
CA GLY A 107 -6.46 10.75 -17.27
C GLY A 107 -7.44 9.57 -17.27
N VAL A 108 -7.30 8.62 -18.21
CA VAL A 108 -8.16 7.43 -18.30
C VAL A 108 -7.47 6.23 -17.66
N ARG A 109 -8.23 5.43 -16.90
CA ARG A 109 -7.73 4.18 -16.29
C ARG A 109 -7.77 3.01 -17.28
N SER A 110 -7.01 3.10 -18.37
CA SER A 110 -6.98 2.04 -19.40
C SER A 110 -6.08 0.84 -19.05
N MET A 111 -5.04 1.06 -18.24
CA MET A 111 -4.14 -0.01 -17.81
C MET A 111 -4.76 -0.82 -16.67
N VAL A 112 -4.67 -2.15 -16.76
CA VAL A 112 -5.17 -3.06 -15.72
C VAL A 112 -4.03 -3.40 -14.76
N LYS A 113 -4.19 -3.06 -13.48
CA LYS A 113 -3.25 -3.44 -12.42
C LYS A 113 -3.72 -4.76 -11.81
N ILE A 114 -2.94 -5.80 -11.97
CA ILE A 114 -3.19 -7.12 -11.36
C ILE A 114 -2.29 -7.19 -10.14
N LYS A 115 -2.90 -7.13 -8.96
CA LYS A 115 -2.19 -7.10 -7.68
C LYS A 115 -2.58 -8.29 -6.82
N HIS A 116 -1.67 -8.73 -5.97
CA HIS A 116 -2.02 -9.69 -4.92
C HIS A 116 -3.05 -9.09 -3.98
N LEU A 117 -4.14 -9.81 -3.79
CA LEU A 117 -5.13 -9.44 -2.80
C LEU A 117 -4.70 -10.00 -1.44
N ARG A 118 -3.98 -9.19 -0.67
CA ARG A 118 -3.58 -9.57 0.68
C ARG A 118 -4.72 -9.29 1.64
N THR A 119 -5.07 -10.30 2.43
CA THR A 119 -6.01 -10.17 3.55
C THR A 119 -5.26 -10.33 4.84
N VAL A 120 -5.76 -9.70 5.89
CA VAL A 120 -5.27 -9.85 7.26
C VAL A 120 -6.45 -9.72 8.20
N ASP A 121 -6.46 -10.58 9.21
CA ASP A 121 -7.42 -10.45 10.30
C ASP A 121 -6.85 -9.50 11.35
N CYS A 122 -7.62 -8.45 11.66
CA CYS A 122 -7.26 -7.41 12.59
C CYS A 122 -8.26 -7.33 13.75
N VAL A 123 -7.76 -6.97 14.92
CA VAL A 123 -8.60 -6.61 16.07
C VAL A 123 -9.04 -5.16 15.94
N VAL A 124 -10.30 -4.88 16.24
CA VAL A 124 -10.80 -3.51 16.37
C VAL A 124 -10.43 -3.01 17.76
N GLY A 125 -9.45 -2.12 17.85
CA GLY A 125 -9.02 -1.50 19.11
C GLY A 125 -9.71 -0.16 19.40
N GLY A 126 -10.43 0.40 18.43
CA GLY A 126 -11.21 1.62 18.60
C GLY A 126 -11.91 2.06 17.33
N PHE A 127 -12.58 3.21 17.38
CA PHE A 127 -13.19 3.82 16.20
C PHE A 127 -13.18 5.35 16.29
N ARG A 128 -13.41 6.00 15.14
CA ARG A 128 -13.67 7.45 15.07
C ARG A 128 -15.11 7.71 14.68
N TRP A 129 -15.70 8.74 15.25
CA TRP A 129 -16.98 9.26 14.78
C TRP A 129 -16.83 9.83 13.36
N ASN A 130 -17.91 9.75 12.60
CA ASN A 130 -18.02 10.54 11.39
C ASN A 130 -18.17 12.02 11.80
N ARG A 131 -17.46 12.92 11.11
CA ARG A 131 -17.34 14.33 11.53
C ARG A 131 -18.71 15.00 11.66
N GLY A 132 -19.06 15.49 12.85
CA GLY A 132 -20.34 16.15 13.13
C GLY A 132 -21.53 15.19 13.31
N GLU A 133 -21.28 13.88 13.34
CA GLU A 133 -22.27 12.83 13.55
C GLU A 133 -21.91 11.95 14.76
N GLU A 134 -21.30 12.57 15.78
CA GLU A 134 -20.95 11.92 17.04
C GLU A 134 -22.20 11.27 17.66
N GLY A 135 -22.07 10.02 18.11
CA GLY A 135 -23.17 9.21 18.61
C GLY A 135 -24.13 8.66 17.55
N ARG A 136 -24.01 9.06 16.27
CA ARG A 136 -24.94 8.69 15.19
C ARG A 136 -24.31 7.83 14.10
N SER A 137 -23.03 8.00 13.82
CA SER A 137 -22.38 7.35 12.67
C SER A 137 -20.88 7.15 12.88
N VAL A 138 -20.39 5.94 12.62
CA VAL A 138 -18.96 5.60 12.70
C VAL A 138 -18.26 6.01 11.41
N GLY A 139 -17.20 6.82 11.53
CA GLY A 139 -16.39 7.29 10.41
C GLY A 139 -15.35 6.24 9.97
N SER A 140 -14.67 5.61 10.93
CA SER A 140 -13.67 4.56 10.66
C SER A 140 -13.47 3.65 11.87
N LEU A 141 -13.22 2.37 11.63
CA LEU A 141 -12.67 1.45 12.63
C LEU A 141 -11.14 1.54 12.63
N LEU A 142 -10.55 1.44 13.82
CA LEU A 142 -9.11 1.45 14.04
C LEU A 142 -8.65 0.01 14.30
N LEU A 143 -7.62 -0.39 13.57
CA LEU A 143 -7.21 -1.78 13.42
C LEU A 143 -5.89 -2.04 14.13
N GLY A 144 -5.79 -3.20 14.77
CA GLY A 144 -4.61 -3.64 15.49
C GLY A 144 -4.17 -5.06 15.18
N LEU A 145 -2.87 -5.30 15.40
CA LEU A 145 -2.25 -6.61 15.44
C LEU A 145 -1.44 -6.77 16.73
N TYR A 146 -1.43 -7.98 17.26
CA TYR A 146 -0.64 -8.36 18.43
C TYR A 146 0.82 -8.63 18.05
N ASP A 147 1.75 -8.16 18.88
CA ASP A 147 3.15 -8.56 18.84
C ASP A 147 3.41 -9.89 19.57
N GLY A 148 4.66 -10.35 19.57
CA GLY A 148 5.06 -11.57 20.27
C GLY A 148 4.94 -11.51 21.80
N ASN A 149 4.74 -10.33 22.37
CA ASN A 149 4.54 -10.12 23.81
C ASN A 149 3.06 -10.02 24.19
N GLY A 150 2.14 -10.14 23.22
CA GLY A 150 0.70 -9.98 23.45
C GLY A 150 0.24 -8.53 23.57
N VAL A 151 1.02 -7.57 23.08
CA VAL A 151 0.66 -6.15 23.06
C VAL A 151 -0.03 -5.80 21.73
N LEU A 152 -1.21 -5.14 21.79
CA LEU A 152 -1.94 -4.73 20.59
C LEU A 152 -1.42 -3.40 20.05
N HIS A 153 -0.90 -3.40 18.82
CA HIS A 153 -0.40 -2.19 18.16
C HIS A 153 -1.36 -1.72 17.07
N HIS A 154 -1.63 -0.42 17.02
CA HIS A 154 -2.39 0.18 15.92
C HIS A 154 -1.60 0.08 14.60
N VAL A 155 -2.20 -0.62 13.63
CA VAL A 155 -1.63 -0.86 12.29
C VAL A 155 -2.31 -0.06 11.19
N GLY A 156 -3.50 0.51 11.42
CA GLY A 156 -4.19 1.29 10.41
C GLY A 156 -5.68 1.42 10.69
N HIS A 157 -6.46 1.74 9.66
CA HIS A 157 -7.89 1.94 9.80
C HIS A 157 -8.65 1.47 8.56
N THR A 158 -9.95 1.26 8.71
CA THR A 158 -10.89 1.03 7.60
C THR A 158 -12.12 1.93 7.73
N SER A 159 -12.59 2.47 6.62
CA SER A 159 -13.73 3.40 6.53
C SER A 159 -14.70 3.06 5.39
N SER A 160 -14.47 1.93 4.72
CA SER A 160 -15.16 1.47 3.51
C SER A 160 -16.52 0.83 3.83
N PHE A 161 -17.39 1.58 4.48
CA PHE A 161 -18.75 1.17 4.86
C PHE A 161 -19.77 2.05 4.16
N LYS A 162 -20.91 1.47 3.79
CA LYS A 162 -22.09 2.21 3.32
C LYS A 162 -22.67 3.05 4.46
N ALA A 163 -23.44 4.08 4.11
CA ALA A 163 -23.97 5.03 5.10
C ALA A 163 -24.90 4.37 6.14
N ASN A 164 -25.66 3.33 5.77
CA ASN A 164 -26.47 2.57 6.72
C ASN A 164 -25.61 1.72 7.67
N GLU A 165 -24.62 1.01 7.12
CA GLU A 165 -23.68 0.20 7.91
C GLU A 165 -22.95 1.06 8.96
N LYS A 166 -22.52 2.27 8.58
CA LYS A 166 -21.89 3.22 9.52
C LYS A 166 -22.77 3.58 10.72
N ARG A 167 -24.09 3.63 10.55
CA ARG A 167 -25.04 3.87 11.64
C ARG A 167 -25.26 2.61 12.48
N GLU A 168 -25.34 1.45 11.84
CA GLU A 168 -25.49 0.15 12.53
C GLU A 168 -24.25 -0.20 13.38
N LEU A 169 -23.06 0.22 12.95
CA LEU A 169 -21.82 0.07 13.72
C LEU A 169 -21.89 0.73 15.10
N VAL A 170 -22.67 1.80 15.26
CA VAL A 170 -22.84 2.46 16.56
C VAL A 170 -23.44 1.49 17.58
N ALA A 171 -24.50 0.78 17.19
CA ALA A 171 -25.14 -0.21 18.06
C ALA A 171 -24.22 -1.43 18.28
N THR A 172 -23.50 -1.84 17.23
CA THR A 172 -22.58 -2.98 17.28
C THR A 172 -21.40 -2.74 18.24
N LEU A 173 -20.82 -1.54 18.24
CA LEU A 173 -19.63 -1.22 19.03
C LEU A 173 -19.96 -0.81 20.47
N ARG A 174 -21.17 -0.30 20.73
CA ARG A 174 -21.59 0.20 22.05
C ARG A 174 -21.28 -0.74 23.22
N PRO A 175 -21.52 -2.07 23.14
CA PRO A 175 -21.22 -2.99 24.24
C PRO A 175 -19.73 -3.11 24.55
N TYR A 176 -18.87 -2.76 23.60
CA TYR A 176 -17.42 -2.89 23.68
C TYR A 176 -16.73 -1.60 24.06
N VAL A 177 -17.43 -0.45 24.06
CA VAL A 177 -16.85 0.83 24.48
C VAL A 177 -16.39 0.73 25.94
N THR A 178 -15.20 1.29 26.19
CA THR A 178 -14.51 1.20 27.48
C THR A 178 -13.77 2.51 27.77
N GLU A 179 -13.65 2.83 29.05
CA GLU A 179 -12.85 3.97 29.56
C GLU A 179 -11.52 3.49 30.15
N GLU A 180 -11.27 2.17 30.19
CA GLU A 180 -10.02 1.63 30.74
C GLU A 180 -8.83 1.97 29.84
N ASP A 181 -7.79 2.58 30.41
CA ASP A 181 -6.63 3.01 29.64
C ASP A 181 -5.79 1.86 29.09
N ALA A 182 -5.87 0.66 29.69
CA ALA A 182 -5.17 -0.54 29.22
C ALA A 182 -5.82 -1.17 27.98
N ASP A 183 -7.11 -0.89 27.74
CA ASP A 183 -7.87 -1.42 26.61
C ASP A 183 -7.53 -0.75 25.27
N GLY A 184 -8.03 -1.34 24.19
CA GLY A 184 -7.75 -0.89 22.83
C GLY A 184 -6.26 -0.97 22.53
N PHE A 185 -5.63 0.18 22.30
CA PHE A 185 -4.19 0.27 21.99
C PHE A 185 -3.33 0.75 23.17
N GLY A 186 -3.87 0.79 24.39
CA GLY A 186 -3.30 1.46 25.55
C GLY A 186 -1.85 1.12 25.90
N LEU A 187 -1.49 -0.17 25.79
CA LEU A 187 -0.14 -0.68 26.07
C LEU A 187 0.78 -0.66 24.84
N GLY A 188 0.21 -0.45 23.66
CA GLY A 188 0.92 -0.54 22.39
C GLY A 188 1.01 0.80 21.68
N ARG A 189 1.17 0.72 20.37
CA ARG A 189 1.19 1.92 19.53
C ARG A 189 -0.23 2.45 19.38
N THR A 190 -0.46 3.72 19.68
CA THR A 190 -1.79 4.35 19.58
C THR A 190 -2.01 5.10 18.25
N PRO A 191 -3.27 5.24 17.80
CA PRO A 191 -3.62 6.07 16.66
C PRO A 191 -3.33 7.56 16.91
N GLY A 192 -2.90 8.28 15.86
CA GLY A 192 -2.75 9.74 15.92
C GLY A 192 -1.37 10.26 16.34
N GLY A 193 -0.32 9.43 16.26
CA GLY A 193 1.07 9.88 16.43
C GLY A 193 1.46 11.06 15.52
N PRO A 194 2.50 11.82 15.87
CA PRO A 194 2.85 13.08 15.22
C PRO A 194 3.11 12.90 13.72
N SER A 195 2.38 13.62 12.88
CA SER A 195 2.63 13.70 11.45
C SER A 195 2.56 15.15 10.95
N ARG A 196 3.44 15.50 10.00
CA ARG A 196 3.45 16.84 9.36
C ARG A 196 2.17 17.18 8.59
N TRP A 197 1.32 16.18 8.33
CA TRP A 197 0.10 16.28 7.52
C TRP A 197 -1.18 16.30 8.35
N THR A 198 -1.09 16.19 9.69
CA THR A 198 -2.25 16.15 10.61
C THR A 198 -2.43 17.43 11.42
N GLN A 199 -1.66 18.48 11.15
CA GLN A 199 -1.78 19.79 11.81
C GLN A 199 -3.23 20.31 11.73
N GLY A 200 -3.89 20.44 12.89
CA GLY A 200 -5.25 20.98 13.04
C GLY A 200 -6.42 20.00 12.84
N ARG A 201 -6.16 18.69 12.65
CA ARG A 201 -7.24 17.68 12.57
C ARG A 201 -7.57 17.12 13.96
N ASP A 202 -8.86 17.00 14.26
CA ASP A 202 -9.30 16.18 15.38
C ASP A 202 -9.02 14.71 15.06
N LEU A 203 -8.16 14.10 15.88
CA LEU A 203 -7.76 12.70 15.78
C LEU A 203 -8.33 11.86 16.92
N SER A 204 -9.25 12.45 17.71
CA SER A 204 -9.97 11.77 18.78
C SER A 204 -10.61 10.48 18.27
N TRP A 205 -10.65 9.50 19.16
CA TRP A 205 -11.19 8.19 18.88
C TRP A 205 -11.76 7.61 20.17
N VAL A 206 -12.75 6.73 20.01
CA VAL A 206 -13.40 6.02 21.10
C VAL A 206 -12.75 4.65 21.22
N ARG A 207 -12.32 4.32 22.43
CA ARG A 207 -11.71 3.03 22.77
C ARG A 207 -12.77 1.94 22.77
N VAL A 208 -12.37 0.75 22.35
CA VAL A 208 -13.18 -0.46 22.51
C VAL A 208 -12.31 -1.60 23.04
N ARG A 209 -12.92 -2.49 23.82
CA ARG A 209 -12.28 -3.72 24.26
C ARG A 209 -11.83 -4.53 23.04
N PRO A 210 -10.60 -5.10 23.05
CA PRO A 210 -10.00 -5.77 21.89
C PRO A 210 -10.58 -7.18 21.65
N GLU A 211 -11.90 -7.27 21.49
CA GLU A 211 -12.66 -8.52 21.36
C GLU A 211 -13.17 -8.76 19.94
N LEU A 212 -13.35 -7.69 19.16
CA LEU A 212 -13.91 -7.76 17.82
C LEU A 212 -12.81 -7.95 16.77
N VAL A 213 -12.98 -8.97 15.93
CA VAL A 213 -12.05 -9.28 14.83
C VAL A 213 -12.73 -9.07 13.48
N CYS A 214 -12.02 -8.42 12.56
CA CYS A 214 -12.45 -8.28 11.16
C CYS A 214 -11.34 -8.63 10.19
N GLU A 215 -11.72 -9.23 9.07
CA GLU A 215 -10.85 -9.43 7.92
C GLU A 215 -10.86 -8.17 7.06
N VAL A 216 -9.67 -7.68 6.72
CA VAL A 216 -9.49 -6.53 5.83
C VAL A 216 -8.52 -6.86 4.72
N THR A 217 -8.67 -6.20 3.57
CA THR A 217 -7.64 -6.20 2.53
C THR A 217 -6.79 -4.94 2.62
N PHE A 218 -5.49 -5.09 2.45
CA PHE A 218 -4.54 -3.99 2.41
C PHE A 218 -3.65 -4.10 1.17
N ASP A 219 -3.11 -2.98 0.72
CA ASP A 219 -2.29 -2.93 -0.49
C ASP A 219 -0.80 -2.92 -0.18
N HIS A 220 -0.38 -2.10 0.78
CA HIS A 220 1.02 -1.93 1.15
C HIS A 220 1.20 -1.74 2.64
N LEU A 221 2.37 -2.15 3.11
CA LEU A 221 2.88 -1.78 4.42
C LEU A 221 3.81 -0.56 4.31
N GLN A 222 3.82 0.24 5.37
CA GLN A 222 4.81 1.26 5.68
C GLN A 222 5.44 0.87 7.02
N GLY A 223 6.59 0.19 6.97
CA GLY A 223 7.09 -0.58 8.10
C GLY A 223 6.13 -1.73 8.43
N ASP A 224 5.59 -1.70 9.64
CA ASP A 224 4.62 -2.68 10.19
C ASP A 224 3.16 -2.17 10.15
N ARG A 225 2.85 -1.13 9.36
CA ARG A 225 1.49 -0.52 9.31
C ARG A 225 0.94 -0.48 7.91
N PHE A 226 -0.38 -0.43 7.76
CA PHE A 226 -0.99 -0.13 6.47
C PHE A 226 -0.66 1.29 6.03
N ARG A 227 -0.14 1.41 4.81
CA ARG A 227 0.14 2.71 4.18
C ARG A 227 -1.14 3.47 3.88
N HIS A 228 -2.15 2.77 3.39
CA HIS A 228 -3.46 3.33 3.04
C HIS A 228 -4.56 2.75 3.92
N ALA A 229 -5.77 3.32 3.83
CA ALA A 229 -6.92 2.75 4.49
C ALA A 229 -7.19 1.32 3.96
N ALA A 230 -7.32 0.37 4.87
CA ALA A 230 -7.67 -1.00 4.53
C ALA A 230 -9.15 -1.07 4.13
N THR A 231 -9.51 -2.06 3.32
CA THR A 231 -10.90 -2.28 2.91
C THR A 231 -11.50 -3.42 3.73
N PHE A 232 -12.58 -3.13 4.46
CA PHE A 232 -13.31 -4.13 5.23
C PHE A 232 -13.86 -5.23 4.32
N ARG A 233 -13.69 -6.49 4.71
CA ARG A 233 -14.24 -7.65 4.00
C ARG A 233 -15.40 -8.26 4.77
N ARG A 234 -15.15 -8.66 6.02
CA ARG A 234 -16.15 -9.32 6.87
C ARG A 234 -15.72 -9.33 8.34
N TRP A 235 -16.68 -9.49 9.22
CA TRP A 235 -16.43 -9.85 10.62
C TRP A 235 -15.94 -11.30 10.72
N ARG A 236 -15.10 -11.57 11.73
CA ARG A 236 -14.52 -12.88 12.01
C ARG A 236 -14.84 -13.33 13.44
N PRO A 237 -16.12 -13.59 13.78
CA PRO A 237 -16.49 -14.08 15.11
C PRO A 237 -15.91 -15.47 15.40
N ASP A 238 -15.43 -16.17 14.37
CA ASP A 238 -14.76 -17.46 14.42
C ASP A 238 -13.29 -17.36 14.86
N LYS A 239 -12.69 -16.16 14.88
CA LYS A 239 -11.26 -15.99 15.18
C LYS A 239 -11.07 -15.32 16.55
N PRO A 240 -10.24 -15.90 17.44
CA PRO A 240 -9.91 -15.23 18.70
C PRO A 240 -8.98 -14.03 18.45
N PRO A 241 -9.13 -12.90 19.19
CA PRO A 241 -8.32 -11.70 18.99
C PRO A 241 -6.81 -11.93 19.06
N TYR A 242 -6.33 -12.73 20.02
CA TYR A 242 -4.89 -12.99 20.21
C TYR A 242 -4.23 -13.71 19.02
N ALA A 243 -5.00 -14.34 18.14
CA ALA A 243 -4.48 -14.97 16.91
C ALA A 243 -4.26 -13.96 15.77
N CYS A 244 -4.59 -12.69 15.97
CA CYS A 244 -4.37 -11.62 15.01
C CYS A 244 -2.98 -11.00 15.21
N THR A 245 -1.92 -11.68 14.75
CA THR A 245 -0.53 -11.27 14.99
C THR A 245 0.14 -10.64 13.76
N PHE A 246 1.29 -10.00 13.98
CA PHE A 246 2.15 -9.45 12.91
C PHE A 246 2.69 -10.49 11.91
N ASP A 247 2.75 -11.77 12.29
CA ASP A 247 3.24 -12.84 11.39
C ASP A 247 2.36 -12.98 10.15
N GLN A 248 1.08 -12.58 10.23
CA GLN A 248 0.15 -12.56 9.09
C GLN A 248 0.56 -11.60 7.98
N ILE A 249 1.39 -10.60 8.30
CA ILE A 249 1.81 -9.55 7.36
C ILE A 249 3.33 -9.54 7.14
N ALA A 250 4.05 -10.51 7.71
CA ALA A 250 5.48 -10.66 7.50
C ALA A 250 5.74 -11.06 6.04
N VAL A 251 6.35 -10.14 5.27
CA VAL A 251 6.76 -10.39 3.89
C VAL A 251 8.17 -10.99 3.88
N THR A 252 8.35 -12.11 3.18
CA THR A 252 9.65 -12.76 2.98
C THR A 252 10.66 -11.79 2.35
N VAL A 253 11.90 -11.81 2.84
CA VAL A 253 12.99 -10.95 2.38
C VAL A 253 13.28 -11.21 0.90
N PRO A 254 13.25 -10.18 0.04
CA PRO A 254 13.58 -10.39 -1.34
C PRO A 254 15.02 -10.08 -1.68
N PHE A 255 15.78 -11.13 -1.97
CA PHE A 255 16.93 -11.03 -2.85
C PHE A 255 16.53 -11.67 -4.17
N GLU A 256 16.06 -10.87 -5.17
CA GLU A 256 15.96 -11.25 -6.61
C GLU A 256 15.76 -10.04 -7.57
N LEU A 257 15.61 -8.80 -7.09
CA LEU A 257 15.38 -7.63 -7.97
C LEU A 257 16.49 -7.39 -9.01
N ARG A 258 17.74 -7.81 -8.73
CA ARG A 258 18.84 -7.71 -9.71
C ARG A 258 18.64 -8.64 -10.90
N HIS A 259 18.00 -9.81 -10.72
CA HIS A 259 17.72 -10.76 -11.80
C HIS A 259 16.66 -10.24 -12.78
N ILE A 260 15.67 -9.46 -12.30
CA ILE A 260 14.62 -8.84 -13.12
C ILE A 260 15.20 -7.89 -14.18
N PHE A 261 16.17 -7.08 -13.77
CA PHE A 261 16.74 -6.04 -14.63
C PHE A 261 18.01 -6.46 -15.38
N ALA A 262 18.61 -7.61 -15.04
CA ALA A 262 19.79 -8.13 -15.73
C ALA A 262 19.46 -8.92 -17.01
N GLY A 263 18.21 -9.38 -17.18
CA GLY A 263 17.77 -10.22 -18.29
C GLY A 263 17.30 -9.48 -19.55
N VAL A 264 17.22 -8.16 -19.52
CA VAL A 264 16.89 -7.35 -20.70
C VAL A 264 18.19 -6.95 -21.40
N ARG A 265 18.75 -7.85 -22.22
CA ARG A 265 19.84 -7.55 -23.17
C ARG A 265 19.36 -7.73 -24.59
#